data_AF-A0A7D9I8D0-F1
#
_entry.id   AF-A0A7D9I8D0-F1
#
_cell.length_a   1.000
_cell.length_b   1.000
_cell.length_c   1.000
_cell.angle_alpha   90.00
_cell.angle_beta   90.00
_cell.angle_gamma   90.00
#
_symmetry.space_group_name_H-M   'P 1'
#
loop_
_entity.id
_entity.type
_entity.pdbx_description
1 polymer ?
#
loop_
_entity_poly.entity_id
_entity_poly.type
_entity_poly.pdbx_seq_one_letter_code
_entity_poly.pdbx_strand_id
1 'polypeptide(L)'
;MKVLLPFVCVVLFAAFTTADSVEDSADGTEISLEKRQTCPTLILPCRYYLPNYCEFIRRAIQGGKPTRLHRITDGKAITKNKRLSRCGGADGGNDACARYPFATTSEGGSGASKTRVPKGENALQRSIVLNFFRTSSIGNGGCFNVELEFILEREVNK
;
A
#
# COMPACT_ATOMS: atom_id res chain seq x y z
N MET A 1 -5.69 -71.54 45.93
CA MET A 1 -6.82 -71.39 44.98
C MET A 1 -6.17 -71.09 43.61
N LYS A 2 -5.97 -72.02 42.66
CA LYS A 2 -6.93 -72.66 41.72
C LYS A 2 -8.05 -71.66 41.35
N VAL A 3 -8.22 -71.20 40.10
CA VAL A 3 -8.79 -71.96 38.95
C VAL A 3 -8.63 -71.17 37.61
N LEU A 4 -8.27 -71.92 36.54
CA LEU A 4 -8.54 -71.86 35.08
C LEU A 4 -8.82 -70.55 34.27
N LEU A 5 -7.95 -70.25 33.27
CA LEU A 5 -8.09 -70.32 31.76
C LEU A 5 -9.53 -70.33 31.13
N PRO A 6 -9.80 -69.96 29.83
CA PRO A 6 -8.90 -69.94 28.65
C PRO A 6 -9.24 -69.02 27.41
N PHE A 7 -8.48 -69.20 26.30
CA PHE A 7 -8.80 -68.98 24.86
C PHE A 7 -9.24 -67.56 24.43
N VAL A 8 -8.54 -66.89 23.50
CA VAL A 8 -8.68 -67.11 22.05
C VAL A 8 -7.32 -67.05 21.32
N CYS A 9 -7.16 -68.01 20.43
CA CYS A 9 -6.03 -68.25 19.55
C CYS A 9 -6.47 -67.96 18.09
N VAL A 10 -5.47 -67.84 17.19
CA VAL A 10 -5.57 -67.94 15.71
C VAL A 10 -6.15 -66.67 15.04
N VAL A 11 -5.53 -66.02 14.04
CA VAL A 11 -4.99 -66.57 12.79
C VAL A 11 -3.79 -65.77 12.23
N LEU A 12 -2.87 -66.55 11.64
CA LEU A 12 -1.66 -66.22 10.90
C LEU A 12 -1.88 -65.49 9.57
N PHE A 13 -0.87 -64.69 9.21
CA PHE A 13 -0.20 -64.53 7.90
C PHE A 13 -0.94 -64.86 6.58
N ALA A 14 -1.01 -63.84 5.71
CA ALA A 14 -0.69 -63.95 4.28
C ALA A 14 0.23 -62.74 3.95
N ALA A 15 1.55 -62.95 3.83
CA ALA A 15 2.28 -63.32 2.61
C ALA A 15 2.50 -62.12 1.66
N PHE A 16 3.78 -61.72 1.60
CA PHE A 16 4.44 -60.81 0.67
C PHE A 16 4.18 -61.17 -0.81
N THR A 17 3.88 -60.17 -1.66
CA THR A 17 4.37 -60.15 -3.05
C THR A 17 4.69 -58.72 -3.50
N THR A 18 5.98 -58.52 -3.77
CA THR A 18 6.63 -57.66 -4.79
C THR A 18 6.31 -56.17 -4.87
N ALA A 19 7.37 -55.42 -4.59
CA ALA A 19 7.58 -54.03 -4.96
C ALA A 19 7.24 -53.74 -6.43
N ASP A 20 6.60 -52.59 -6.64
CA ASP A 20 6.89 -51.74 -7.78
C ASP A 20 7.13 -50.33 -7.21
N SER A 21 8.32 -49.81 -7.48
CA SER A 21 8.73 -48.47 -7.09
C SER A 21 8.27 -47.50 -8.16
N VAL A 22 7.39 -46.55 -7.84
CA VAL A 22 7.37 -45.26 -8.54
C VAL A 22 7.19 -44.14 -7.52
N GLU A 23 8.04 -43.13 -7.72
CA GLU A 23 8.42 -42.03 -6.86
C GLU A 23 7.29 -41.03 -6.52
N ASP A 24 7.29 -40.64 -5.25
CA ASP A 24 7.12 -39.30 -4.67
C ASP A 24 6.63 -38.16 -5.59
N SER A 25 5.45 -37.61 -5.28
CA SER A 25 5.20 -36.17 -5.38
C SER A 25 3.97 -35.78 -4.58
N ALA A 26 4.23 -35.31 -3.37
CA ALA A 26 3.34 -34.45 -2.63
C ALA A 26 3.11 -33.14 -3.43
N ASP A 27 2.03 -33.06 -4.20
CA ASP A 27 1.53 -31.77 -4.69
C ASP A 27 0.51 -31.21 -3.69
N GLY A 28 1.06 -30.72 -2.59
CA GLY A 28 0.36 -29.79 -1.72
C GLY A 28 0.27 -28.44 -2.43
N THR A 29 -0.68 -28.30 -3.35
CA THR A 29 -1.05 -26.98 -3.86
C THR A 29 -1.88 -26.26 -2.79
N GLU A 30 -1.20 -25.76 -1.76
CA GLU A 30 -1.74 -24.70 -0.92
C GLU A 30 -1.84 -23.45 -1.81
N ILE A 31 -2.98 -23.30 -2.48
CA ILE A 31 -3.35 -22.07 -3.16
C ILE A 31 -3.51 -21.04 -2.06
N SER A 32 -2.39 -20.39 -1.70
CA SER A 32 -2.38 -19.19 -0.87
C SER A 32 -3.31 -18.20 -1.55
N LEU A 33 -4.50 -18.10 -0.98
CA LEU A 33 -5.50 -17.12 -1.35
C LEU A 33 -4.90 -15.76 -1.00
N GLU A 34 -4.07 -15.21 -1.90
CA GLU A 34 -3.52 -13.87 -1.76
C GLU A 34 -4.71 -12.96 -1.50
N LYS A 35 -4.83 -12.54 -0.24
CA LYS A 35 -5.84 -11.63 0.24
C LYS A 35 -5.76 -10.42 -0.68
N ARG A 36 -6.75 -10.25 -1.58
CA ARG A 36 -6.80 -9.09 -2.48
C ARG A 36 -6.65 -7.84 -1.63
N GLN A 37 -5.46 -7.26 -1.61
CA GLN A 37 -5.18 -6.14 -0.73
C GLN A 37 -5.89 -4.93 -1.31
N THR A 38 -7.02 -4.57 -0.71
CA THR A 38 -7.75 -3.37 -1.08
C THR A 38 -6.94 -2.15 -0.66
N CYS A 39 -6.48 -1.37 -1.64
CA CYS A 39 -5.76 -0.13 -1.37
C CYS A 39 -6.77 0.96 -0.95
N PRO A 40 -6.73 1.48 0.29
CA PRO A 40 -7.59 2.60 0.69
C PRO A 40 -7.32 3.83 -0.18
N THR A 41 -8.32 4.72 -0.30
CA THR A 41 -8.20 5.92 -1.13
C THR A 41 -8.01 7.16 -0.27
N LEU A 42 -6.92 7.88 -0.50
CA LEU A 42 -6.68 9.23 0.00
C LEU A 42 -7.45 10.22 -0.89
N ILE A 43 -8.46 10.86 -0.35
CA ILE A 43 -9.20 11.94 -1.00
C ILE A 43 -8.63 13.28 -0.54
N LEU A 44 -8.16 14.10 -1.49
CA LEU A 44 -7.71 15.46 -1.20
C LEU A 44 -8.84 16.47 -1.42
N PRO A 45 -9.19 17.30 -0.41
CA PRO A 45 -10.28 18.26 -0.52
C PRO A 45 -9.83 19.52 -1.27
N CYS A 46 -10.09 19.58 -2.57
CA CYS A 46 -9.42 20.53 -3.45
C CYS A 46 -10.05 21.92 -3.48
N ARG A 47 -11.39 22.03 -3.41
CA ARG A 47 -12.10 23.29 -3.69
C ARG A 47 -11.75 24.43 -2.71
N TYR A 48 -11.79 24.15 -1.42
CA TYR A 48 -11.66 25.20 -0.39
C TYR A 48 -10.32 25.19 0.34
N TYR A 49 -9.69 24.02 0.44
CA TYR A 49 -8.56 23.83 1.35
C TYR A 49 -7.22 23.72 0.64
N LEU A 50 -7.19 23.16 -0.58
CA LEU A 50 -5.97 22.81 -1.30
C LEU A 50 -6.03 23.14 -2.82
N PRO A 51 -6.55 24.30 -3.26
CA PRO A 51 -6.80 24.54 -4.68
C PRO A 51 -5.51 24.50 -5.52
N ASN A 52 -4.42 25.14 -5.07
CA ASN A 52 -3.15 25.16 -5.79
C ASN A 52 -2.45 23.79 -5.73
N TYR A 53 -2.50 23.13 -4.57
CA TYR A 53 -1.89 21.82 -4.38
C TYR A 53 -2.58 20.75 -5.24
N CYS A 54 -3.91 20.73 -5.28
CA CYS A 54 -4.66 19.78 -6.07
C CYS A 54 -4.50 20.02 -7.57
N GLU A 55 -4.50 21.28 -8.02
CA GLU A 55 -4.24 21.60 -9.42
C GLU A 55 -2.85 21.10 -9.86
N PHE A 56 -1.85 21.23 -8.98
CA PHE A 56 -0.54 20.63 -9.19
C PHE A 56 -0.59 19.10 -9.30
N ILE A 57 -1.24 18.38 -8.37
CA ILE A 57 -1.36 16.92 -8.46
C ILE A 57 -2.09 16.52 -9.74
N ARG A 58 -3.18 17.22 -10.10
CA ARG A 58 -3.96 16.95 -11.31
C ARG A 58 -3.08 16.99 -12.55
N ARG A 59 -2.25 18.04 -12.70
CA ARG A 59 -1.27 18.15 -13.79
C ARG A 59 -0.21 17.05 -13.75
N ALA A 60 0.26 16.68 -12.56
CA ALA A 60 1.23 15.60 -12.40
C ALA A 60 0.64 14.24 -12.86
N ILE A 61 -0.59 13.92 -12.46
CA ILE A 61 -1.30 12.71 -12.89
C ILE A 61 -1.54 12.73 -14.41
N GLN A 62 -1.99 13.87 -14.96
CA GLN A 62 -2.14 14.04 -16.41
C GLN A 62 -0.82 13.89 -17.17
N GLY A 63 0.30 14.25 -16.53
CA GLY A 63 1.66 14.01 -17.03
C GLY A 63 2.18 12.59 -16.79
N GLY A 64 1.32 11.63 -16.42
CA GLY A 64 1.66 10.21 -16.28
C GLY A 64 2.17 9.79 -14.90
N LYS A 65 2.03 10.63 -13.86
CA LYS A 65 2.33 10.17 -12.48
C LYS A 65 1.28 9.18 -11.99
N PRO A 66 1.70 8.13 -11.25
CA PRO A 66 0.78 7.11 -10.77
C PRO A 66 -0.18 7.67 -9.73
N THR A 67 -1.40 7.12 -9.68
CA THR A 67 -2.41 7.40 -8.64
C THR A 67 -2.37 6.38 -7.52
N ARG A 68 -1.89 5.16 -7.77
CA ARG A 68 -1.60 4.17 -6.74
C ARG A 68 -0.17 4.33 -6.25
N LEU A 69 0.00 4.49 -4.94
CA LEU A 69 1.28 4.73 -4.28
C LEU A 69 1.50 3.74 -3.14
N HIS A 70 2.76 3.54 -2.74
CA HIS A 70 3.13 2.67 -1.62
C HIS A 70 3.85 3.45 -0.54
N ARG A 71 3.33 3.43 0.70
CA ARG A 71 3.91 4.17 1.83
C ARG A 71 5.29 3.63 2.18
N ILE A 72 6.24 4.53 2.42
CA ILE A 72 7.51 4.22 3.08
C ILE A 72 7.55 4.86 4.48
N THR A 73 8.21 4.19 5.42
CA THR A 73 8.38 4.71 6.80
C THR A 73 9.84 4.94 7.19
N ASP A 74 10.81 4.46 6.39
CA ASP A 74 12.22 4.72 6.65
C ASP A 74 12.55 6.22 6.50
N GLY A 75 13.00 6.83 7.59
CA GLY A 75 13.35 8.24 7.64
C GLY A 75 14.50 8.62 6.69
N LYS A 76 15.45 7.71 6.44
CA LYS A 76 16.56 7.96 5.51
C LYS A 76 16.06 8.01 4.07
N ALA A 77 15.25 7.03 3.66
CA ALA A 77 14.59 7.03 2.35
C ALA A 77 13.70 8.26 2.14
N ILE A 78 12.87 8.62 3.13
CA ILE A 78 12.02 9.82 3.05
C ILE A 78 12.86 11.09 2.88
N THR A 79 13.97 11.22 3.63
CA THR A 79 14.87 12.37 3.53
C THR A 79 15.55 12.43 2.16
N LYS A 80 15.99 11.29 1.63
CA LYS A 80 16.50 11.17 0.27
C LYS A 80 15.45 11.60 -0.75
N ASN A 81 14.21 11.12 -0.64
CA ASN A 81 13.12 11.50 -1.53
C ASN A 81 12.84 13.01 -1.48
N LYS A 82 12.80 13.60 -0.28
CA LYS A 82 12.67 15.05 -0.13
C LYS A 82 13.79 15.79 -0.84
N ARG A 83 15.06 15.36 -0.68
CA ARG A 83 16.24 15.97 -1.31
C ARG A 83 16.18 15.93 -2.84
N LEU A 84 15.80 14.78 -3.41
CA LEU A 84 15.73 14.60 -4.86
C LEU A 84 14.57 15.36 -5.52
N SER A 85 13.51 15.61 -4.76
CA SER A 85 12.31 16.35 -5.20
C SER A 85 12.25 17.78 -4.66
N ARG A 86 13.40 18.39 -4.32
CA ARG A 86 13.44 19.79 -3.90
C ARG A 86 13.22 20.72 -5.08
N CYS A 87 12.49 21.80 -4.81
CA CYS A 87 12.44 22.97 -5.67
C CYS A 87 13.80 23.67 -5.60
N GLY A 88 14.28 24.21 -6.73
CA GLY A 88 15.50 25.01 -6.75
C GLY A 88 15.31 26.34 -6.03
N GLY A 89 16.41 26.91 -5.51
CA GLY A 89 16.42 28.17 -4.76
C GLY A 89 16.01 28.02 -3.28
N ALA A 90 16.15 29.10 -2.52
CA ALA A 90 15.68 29.12 -1.13
C ALA A 90 14.15 28.97 -1.05
N ASP A 91 13.65 28.34 0.02
CA ASP A 91 12.25 28.49 0.42
C ASP A 91 12.09 29.93 0.94
N GLY A 92 11.85 30.88 0.04
CA GLY A 92 11.64 32.29 0.37
C GLY A 92 10.18 32.68 0.14
N GLY A 93 9.60 33.44 1.08
CA GLY A 93 8.23 33.96 0.98
C GLY A 93 7.15 33.05 1.58
N ASN A 94 5.92 33.18 1.06
CA ASN A 94 4.72 32.49 1.54
C ASN A 94 4.50 31.10 0.90
N ASP A 95 5.49 30.59 0.16
CA ASP A 95 5.39 29.34 -0.58
C ASP A 95 6.24 28.23 0.02
N ALA A 96 5.86 26.98 -0.27
CA ALA A 96 6.62 25.79 0.05
C ALA A 96 6.67 24.84 -1.14
N CYS A 97 7.72 24.04 -1.22
CA CYS A 97 7.87 23.06 -2.28
C CYS A 97 6.94 21.85 -2.08
N ALA A 98 5.94 21.73 -2.96
CA ALA A 98 5.08 20.56 -3.12
C ALA A 98 5.73 19.55 -4.08
N ARG A 99 5.40 18.27 -3.90
CA ARG A 99 5.97 17.15 -4.64
C ARG A 99 4.94 16.04 -4.81
N TYR A 100 4.89 15.46 -6.00
CA TYR A 100 4.03 14.32 -6.32
C TYR A 100 4.74 13.37 -7.31
N PRO A 101 4.85 12.07 -7.03
CA PRO A 101 4.39 11.37 -5.82
C PRO A 101 5.02 11.85 -4.51
N PHE A 102 4.38 11.55 -3.38
CA PHE A 102 4.77 12.08 -2.08
C PHE A 102 6.15 11.56 -1.64
N ALA A 103 6.91 12.35 -0.88
CA ALA A 103 8.21 11.87 -0.37
C ALA A 103 8.11 10.67 0.59
N THR A 104 6.92 10.44 1.14
CA THR A 104 6.60 9.29 1.99
C THR A 104 6.12 8.08 1.19
N THR A 105 6.38 8.02 -0.12
CA THR A 105 6.06 6.87 -0.96
C THR A 105 7.26 6.37 -1.75
N SER A 106 7.18 5.11 -2.21
CA SER A 106 8.24 4.46 -2.99
C SER A 106 8.45 5.11 -4.37
N GLU A 107 7.38 5.65 -4.95
CA GLU A 107 7.34 6.36 -6.22
C GLU A 107 7.79 7.83 -6.10
N GLY A 108 8.00 8.29 -4.87
CA GLY A 108 8.50 9.63 -4.59
C GLY A 108 10.00 9.77 -4.88
N GLY A 109 10.50 11.00 -4.73
CA GLY A 109 11.93 11.27 -4.90
C GLY A 109 12.32 11.57 -6.35
N SER A 110 13.24 10.78 -6.92
CA SER A 110 13.74 11.04 -8.28
C SER A 110 12.60 10.93 -9.29
N GLY A 111 12.48 11.91 -10.17
CA GLY A 111 11.41 11.95 -11.16
C GLY A 111 10.06 12.41 -10.62
N ALA A 112 9.88 12.68 -9.33
CA ALA A 112 8.66 13.30 -8.82
C ALA A 112 8.46 14.69 -9.45
N SER A 113 7.21 14.99 -9.82
CA SER A 113 6.82 16.35 -10.18
C SER A 113 6.95 17.25 -8.96
N LYS A 114 7.32 18.51 -9.17
CA LYS A 114 7.56 19.48 -8.09
C LYS A 114 7.16 20.87 -8.52
N THR A 115 6.59 21.63 -7.60
CA THR A 115 6.26 23.04 -7.81
C THR A 115 6.21 23.78 -6.48
N ARG A 116 6.18 25.11 -6.52
CA ARG A 116 5.89 25.94 -5.35
C ARG A 116 4.38 26.12 -5.23
N VAL A 117 3.87 25.98 -4.01
CA VAL A 117 2.46 26.21 -3.66
C VAL A 117 2.41 26.98 -2.34
N PRO A 118 1.28 27.62 -1.97
CA PRO A 118 1.15 28.31 -0.69
C PRO A 118 1.51 27.40 0.48
N LYS A 119 2.30 27.93 1.42
CA LYS A 119 2.82 27.19 2.58
C LYS A 119 1.70 26.61 3.44
N GLY A 120 0.58 27.34 3.58
CA GLY A 120 -0.62 26.89 4.28
C GLY A 120 -1.21 25.62 3.67
N GLU A 121 -1.41 25.59 2.34
CA GLU A 121 -1.90 24.40 1.63
C GLU A 121 -0.94 23.22 1.77
N ASN A 122 0.37 23.45 1.59
CA ASN A 122 1.37 22.38 1.72
C ASN A 122 1.42 21.80 3.15
N ALA A 123 1.22 22.64 4.17
CA ALA A 123 1.14 22.18 5.56
C ALA A 123 -0.13 21.36 5.82
N LEU A 124 -1.28 21.85 5.36
CA LEU A 124 -2.57 21.17 5.51
C LEU A 124 -2.57 19.81 4.79
N GLN A 125 -2.04 19.76 3.57
CA GLN A 125 -1.90 18.51 2.82
C GLN A 125 -1.07 17.48 3.58
N ARG A 126 0.06 17.89 4.19
CA ARG A 126 0.88 16.98 5.01
C ARG A 126 0.10 16.42 6.20
N SER A 127 -0.71 17.25 6.86
CA SER A 127 -1.57 16.81 7.96
C SER A 127 -2.62 15.80 7.51
N ILE A 128 -3.26 16.05 6.37
CA ILE A 128 -4.26 15.14 5.78
C ILE A 128 -3.62 13.77 5.47
N VAL A 129 -2.47 13.75 4.79
CA VAL A 129 -1.78 12.49 4.45
C VAL A 129 -1.34 11.72 5.70
N LEU A 130 -0.79 12.42 6.70
CA LEU A 130 -0.37 11.77 7.95
C LEU A 130 -1.57 11.19 8.69
N ASN A 131 -2.70 11.92 8.75
CA ASN A 131 -3.92 11.41 9.36
C ASN A 131 -4.50 10.22 8.60
N PHE A 132 -4.52 10.27 7.26
CA PHE A 132 -4.95 9.16 6.42
C PHE A 132 -4.14 7.89 6.69
N PHE A 133 -2.81 8.00 6.76
CA PHE A 133 -1.96 6.86 7.09
C PHE A 133 -2.24 6.24 8.46
N ARG A 134 -2.59 7.07 9.45
CA ARG A 134 -2.94 6.60 10.80
C ARG A 134 -4.32 5.94 10.84
N THR A 135 -5.32 6.59 10.26
CA THR A 135 -6.72 6.13 10.28
C THR A 135 -6.96 4.91 9.39
N SER A 136 -6.21 4.77 8.30
CA SER A 136 -6.28 3.61 7.41
C SER A 136 -5.29 2.50 7.77
N SER A 137 -4.55 2.63 8.87
CA SER A 137 -3.57 1.63 9.35
C SER A 137 -2.55 1.19 8.27
N ILE A 138 -2.14 2.11 7.39
CA ILE A 138 -1.25 1.80 6.26
C ILE A 138 0.18 1.70 6.79
N GLY A 139 0.75 0.50 6.83
CA GLY A 139 2.16 0.28 7.20
C GLY A 139 3.16 0.63 6.10
N ASN A 140 4.44 0.34 6.36
CA ASN A 140 5.48 0.35 5.34
C ASN A 140 5.13 -0.65 4.21
N GLY A 141 5.29 -0.25 2.95
CA GLY A 141 4.90 -1.04 1.78
C GLY A 141 3.40 -1.05 1.48
N GLY A 142 2.55 -0.56 2.39
CA GLY A 142 1.11 -0.54 2.18
C GLY A 142 0.70 0.37 1.01
N CYS A 143 -0.16 -0.15 0.13
CA CYS A 143 -0.67 0.61 -1.01
C CYS A 143 -1.82 1.54 -0.62
N PHE A 144 -2.01 2.60 -1.38
CA PHE A 144 -3.18 3.48 -1.33
C PHE A 144 -3.38 4.17 -2.68
N ASN A 145 -4.61 4.55 -3.01
CA ASN A 145 -4.91 5.37 -4.18
C ASN A 145 -5.00 6.85 -3.80
N VAL A 146 -4.78 7.75 -4.75
CA VAL A 146 -4.92 9.20 -4.60
C VAL A 146 -6.03 9.68 -5.52
N GLU A 147 -7.01 10.35 -4.94
CA GLU A 147 -8.12 10.99 -5.65
C GLU A 147 -8.23 12.46 -5.26
N LEU A 148 -8.71 13.27 -6.20
CA LEU A 148 -8.87 14.71 -6.07
C LEU A 148 -10.35 15.06 -6.05
N GLU A 149 -10.84 15.55 -4.91
CA GLU A 149 -12.22 15.98 -4.76
C GLU A 149 -12.34 17.46 -5.11
N PHE A 150 -12.59 17.72 -6.39
CA PHE A 150 -13.17 18.98 -6.84
C PHE A 150 -14.68 18.79 -6.77
N ILE A 151 -15.36 19.37 -5.77
CA ILE A 151 -16.83 19.35 -5.74
C ILE A 151 -17.32 19.98 -7.05
N LEU A 152 -17.76 19.14 -7.98
CA LEU A 152 -18.62 19.51 -9.09
C LEU A 152 -20.04 19.50 -8.53
N GLU A 153 -20.81 20.52 -8.84
CA GLU A 153 -22.25 20.60 -8.58
C GLU A 153 -23.01 19.46 -9.30
N ARG A 154 -22.91 18.24 -8.78
CA ARG A 154 -23.97 17.24 -8.83
C ARG A 154 -24.36 17.11 -7.36
N GLU A 155 -25.43 17.68 -6.82
CA GLU A 155 -26.81 17.66 -7.25
C GLU A 155 -27.55 18.87 -6.64
N VAL A 156 -27.72 19.94 -7.42
CA VAL A 156 -28.78 20.92 -7.17
C VAL A 156 -29.59 20.96 -8.45
N ASN A 157 -30.86 20.55 -8.36
CA ASN A 157 -31.85 20.37 -9.43
C ASN A 157 -31.87 18.96 -10.08
N LYS A 158 -32.33 17.98 -9.29
CA LYS A 158 -33.40 17.09 -9.73
C LYS A 158 -34.72 17.62 -9.19
#